data_AF-A0A8J4H7J2-F1
#
_entry.id   AF-A0A8J4H7J2-F1
#
_cell.length_a   1.000
_cell.length_b   1.000
_cell.length_c   1.000
_cell.angle_alpha   90.00
_cell.angle_beta   90.00
_cell.angle_gamma   90.00
#
_symmetry.space_group_name_H-M   'P 1'
#
loop_
_entity.id
_entity.type
_entity.pdbx_description
1 polymer ?
#
loop_
_entity_poly.entity_id
_entity_poly.type
_entity_poly.pdbx_seq_one_letter_code
_entity_poly.pdbx_strand_id
1 'polypeptide(L)'
;MKKFPVIGVLPYLKTTDTVVIRGVRFRSSSNISEVPPKYRDHLQNIFEMFYLRDNFKIKNMVYVFELFDSISERDEFIKALFEAQALITFMYSSPHPTLLDLFLSQEHVNTYLFFEKDIPYHSVYPPQDNLENLDKEIAPKGRKEASFSFIKGYEGILNNSINFWVTEGNRIYPPTPNFYLNIPQDLLRDFHSSELQSTNSSFVSFLNFGRSATEINDRIFNSLKWYNRSTSVYCGEEQALVYMAIAFESLLDLEHGDHVTKRFKEAVILLVGRVEKLESWLDQFYKARSEIVHEGQTNKTYFFADGKYSKRYTKYRSLVSYGRMIYRVCISTIMHGSEMVQKISLSSLFTTNRERFQKICMEFKEVHESPDIQLLSLKQVIKEIGIYRFVSEDAIETKLMLTSVKSTIKVFLATEPNIPKKYIQLMEDFIDCDSGQFNELTILKDLDEIIKQEEETLNISESHEIVFSLIKSVWSYTFMIYFKKTPNSLSQQEENNDIIG
;
A
#
# COMPACT_ATOMS: atom_id res chain seq x y z
N MET A 1 0.47 -21.38 -23.21
CA MET A 1 0.21 -19.93 -23.09
C MET A 1 1.55 -19.19 -23.07
N LYS A 2 1.64 -18.03 -23.70
CA LYS A 2 2.88 -17.22 -23.74
C LYS A 2 2.97 -16.46 -22.41
N LYS A 3 3.91 -16.86 -21.54
CA LYS A 3 4.18 -16.12 -20.30
C LYS A 3 4.85 -14.78 -20.61
N PHE A 4 4.54 -13.75 -19.83
CA PHE A 4 5.12 -12.42 -19.92
C PHE A 4 6.21 -12.27 -18.86
N PRO A 5 7.50 -12.33 -19.22
CA PRO A 5 8.58 -12.10 -18.27
C PRO A 5 8.71 -10.62 -17.93
N VAL A 6 8.94 -10.32 -16.66
CA VAL A 6 9.39 -9.02 -16.20
C VAL A 6 10.77 -9.19 -15.59
N ILE A 7 11.76 -8.53 -16.18
CA ILE A 7 13.12 -8.44 -15.64
C ILE A 7 13.31 -7.01 -15.15
N GLY A 8 13.59 -6.84 -13.86
CA GLY A 8 13.96 -5.55 -13.28
C GLY A 8 15.34 -5.63 -12.64
N VAL A 9 16.15 -4.58 -12.80
CA VAL A 9 17.50 -4.48 -12.23
C VAL A 9 17.63 -3.16 -11.48
N LEU A 10 18.11 -3.23 -10.25
CA LEU A 10 18.52 -2.09 -9.44
C LEU A 10 20.05 -2.16 -9.33
N PRO A 11 20.78 -1.60 -10.32
CA PRO A 11 22.20 -1.88 -10.50
C PRO A 11 23.07 -1.24 -9.42
N TYR A 12 22.54 -0.25 -8.70
CA TYR A 12 23.31 0.53 -7.73
C TYR A 12 23.04 0.11 -6.28
N LEU A 13 22.23 -0.93 -6.09
CA LEU A 13 22.03 -1.59 -4.80
C LEU A 13 22.63 -2.98 -4.82
N LYS A 14 23.04 -3.46 -3.64
CA LYS A 14 23.41 -4.85 -3.41
C LYS A 14 22.58 -5.47 -2.29
N THR A 15 22.54 -6.80 -2.31
CA THR A 15 21.94 -7.63 -1.26
C THR A 15 22.72 -8.94 -1.18
N THR A 16 22.89 -9.48 0.03
CA THR A 16 23.52 -10.80 0.22
C THR A 16 22.57 -11.96 -0.08
N ASP A 17 21.27 -11.78 0.13
CA ASP A 17 20.25 -12.81 -0.10
C ASP A 17 18.92 -12.18 -0.55
N THR A 18 17.90 -13.01 -0.74
CA THR A 18 16.56 -12.62 -1.14
C THR A 18 15.85 -11.85 -0.03
N VAL A 19 15.29 -10.71 -0.38
CA VAL A 19 14.44 -9.88 0.49
C VAL A 19 13.10 -9.62 -0.17
N VAL A 20 12.03 -9.69 0.61
CA VAL A 20 10.66 -9.48 0.13
C VAL A 20 10.15 -8.14 0.63
N ILE A 21 9.78 -7.26 -0.30
CA ILE A 21 9.23 -5.93 0.02
C ILE A 21 7.98 -5.74 -0.81
N ARG A 22 6.82 -5.45 -0.18
CA ARG A 22 5.51 -5.33 -0.85
C ARG A 22 5.16 -6.54 -1.74
N GLY A 23 5.56 -7.74 -1.32
CA GLY A 23 5.37 -8.98 -2.07
C GLY A 23 6.27 -9.12 -3.31
N VAL A 24 7.22 -8.22 -3.52
CA VAL A 24 8.23 -8.29 -4.59
C VAL A 24 9.50 -8.91 -4.04
N ARG A 25 10.03 -9.94 -4.72
CA ARG A 25 11.25 -10.66 -4.34
C ARG A 25 12.48 -10.03 -5.01
N PHE A 26 13.26 -9.31 -4.24
CA PHE A 26 14.53 -8.73 -4.63
C PHE A 26 15.65 -9.72 -4.35
N ARG A 27 16.47 -10.03 -5.36
CA ARG A 27 17.50 -11.08 -5.30
C ARG A 27 18.87 -10.53 -5.66
N SER A 28 19.91 -11.19 -5.20
CA SER A 28 21.29 -10.85 -5.56
C SER A 28 21.62 -11.38 -6.94
N SER A 29 22.18 -10.54 -7.82
CA SER A 29 22.70 -10.95 -9.16
C SER A 29 23.70 -12.11 -9.12
N SER A 30 24.31 -12.40 -7.97
CA SER A 30 25.18 -13.57 -7.77
C SER A 30 24.41 -14.90 -7.65
N ASN A 31 23.11 -14.84 -7.39
CA ASN A 31 22.23 -16.01 -7.25
C ASN A 31 21.07 -15.96 -8.27
N ILE A 32 21.26 -16.63 -9.40
CA ILE A 32 20.25 -16.80 -10.46
C ILE A 32 19.63 -18.20 -10.50
N SER A 33 19.85 -19.01 -9.46
CA SER A 33 19.45 -20.42 -9.43
C SER A 33 17.92 -20.61 -9.52
N GLU A 34 17.15 -19.69 -8.92
CA GLU A 34 15.68 -19.69 -8.93
C GLU A 34 15.07 -19.31 -10.28
N VAL A 35 15.84 -18.72 -11.19
CA VAL A 35 15.35 -18.28 -12.51
C VAL A 35 15.35 -19.48 -13.46
N PRO A 36 14.29 -19.69 -14.26
CA PRO A 36 14.25 -20.78 -15.23
C PRO A 36 15.43 -20.72 -16.21
N PRO A 37 16.05 -21.86 -16.59
CA PRO A 37 17.27 -21.89 -17.41
C PRO A 37 17.21 -21.03 -18.67
N LYS A 38 16.05 -21.00 -19.35
CA LYS A 38 15.81 -20.18 -20.54
C LYS A 38 16.12 -18.69 -20.34
N TYR A 39 15.91 -18.14 -19.15
CA TYR A 39 16.06 -16.70 -18.87
C TYR A 39 17.38 -16.35 -18.18
N ARG A 40 18.19 -17.35 -17.80
CA ARG A 40 19.48 -17.13 -17.12
C ARG A 40 20.47 -16.39 -18.01
N ASP A 41 20.56 -16.79 -19.28
CA ASP A 41 21.46 -16.16 -20.26
C ASP A 41 21.06 -14.69 -20.50
N HIS A 42 19.75 -14.40 -20.57
CA HIS A 42 19.25 -13.04 -20.70
C HIS A 42 19.63 -12.16 -19.50
N LEU A 43 19.45 -12.68 -18.27
CA LEU A 43 19.84 -11.95 -17.06
C LEU A 43 21.35 -11.70 -17.00
N GLN A 44 22.16 -12.71 -17.31
CA GLN A 44 23.61 -12.56 -17.35
C GLN A 44 24.00 -11.48 -18.37
N ASN A 45 23.47 -11.54 -19.58
CA ASN A 45 23.71 -10.52 -20.60
C ASN A 45 23.33 -9.11 -20.14
N ILE A 46 22.22 -8.96 -19.41
CA ILE A 46 21.80 -7.66 -18.85
C ILE A 46 22.76 -7.20 -17.74
N PHE A 47 23.17 -8.08 -16.83
CA PHE A 47 24.11 -7.73 -15.76
C PHE A 47 25.48 -7.30 -16.29
N GLU A 48 25.92 -7.87 -17.41
CA GLU A 48 27.14 -7.45 -18.10
C GLU A 48 27.09 -6.01 -18.63
N MET A 49 25.90 -5.40 -18.75
CA MET A 49 25.75 -4.08 -19.37
C MET A 49 26.00 -2.91 -18.42
N PHE A 50 26.04 -3.07 -17.10
CA PHE A 50 26.07 -1.90 -16.19
C PHE A 50 27.49 -1.53 -15.71
N TYR A 51 27.82 -0.25 -15.90
CA TYR A 51 29.13 0.32 -15.63
C TYR A 51 29.01 1.66 -14.90
N LEU A 52 30.00 2.00 -14.10
CA LEU A 52 30.23 3.37 -13.63
C LEU A 52 31.10 4.14 -14.62
N ARG A 53 31.36 5.42 -14.30
CA ARG A 53 32.33 6.26 -14.99
C ARG A 53 33.66 5.51 -15.19
N ASP A 54 34.38 5.82 -16.27
CA ASP A 54 35.68 5.22 -16.61
C ASP A 54 35.64 3.68 -16.81
N ASN A 55 34.47 3.14 -17.20
CA ASN A 55 34.27 1.72 -17.52
C ASN A 55 34.49 0.75 -16.34
N PHE A 56 34.27 1.21 -15.11
CA PHE A 56 34.23 0.29 -13.96
C PHE A 56 32.95 -0.54 -13.97
N LYS A 57 33.08 -1.84 -14.28
CA LYS A 57 31.94 -2.77 -14.28
C LYS A 57 31.39 -2.98 -12.88
N ILE A 58 30.07 -2.92 -12.75
CA ILE A 58 29.37 -3.25 -11.50
C ILE A 58 29.23 -4.78 -11.41
N LYS A 59 29.69 -5.37 -10.30
CA LYS A 59 29.69 -6.83 -10.11
C LYS A 59 28.47 -7.37 -9.37
N ASN A 60 27.96 -6.58 -8.43
CA ASN A 60 26.87 -6.99 -7.54
C ASN A 60 25.73 -5.99 -7.67
N MET A 61 24.57 -6.52 -8.03
CA MET A 61 23.32 -5.78 -8.22
C MET A 61 22.17 -6.52 -7.56
N VAL A 62 21.07 -5.80 -7.37
CA VAL A 62 19.78 -6.38 -7.04
C VAL A 62 18.97 -6.58 -8.33
N TYR A 63 18.27 -7.71 -8.46
CA TYR A 63 17.33 -7.93 -9.55
C TYR A 63 16.00 -8.48 -9.06
N VAL A 64 14.97 -8.33 -9.90
CA VAL A 64 13.65 -8.93 -9.77
C VAL A 64 13.32 -9.68 -11.05
N PHE A 65 12.71 -10.85 -10.91
CA PHE A 65 12.26 -11.68 -12.02
C PHE A 65 10.96 -12.37 -11.64
N GLU A 66 9.94 -12.22 -12.48
CA GLU A 66 8.68 -12.95 -12.37
C GLU A 66 8.09 -13.23 -13.77
N LEU A 67 7.27 -14.28 -13.86
CA LEU A 67 6.56 -14.70 -15.08
C LEU A 67 5.06 -14.61 -14.85
N PHE A 68 4.36 -13.89 -15.73
CA PHE A 68 2.90 -13.70 -15.62
C PHE A 68 2.16 -14.41 -16.75
N ASP A 69 0.95 -14.88 -16.45
CA ASP A 69 0.07 -15.49 -17.44
C ASP A 69 -0.86 -14.45 -18.11
N SER A 70 -1.09 -13.31 -17.46
CA SER A 70 -1.87 -12.19 -17.97
C SER A 70 -1.11 -10.84 -17.95
N ILE A 71 -1.54 -9.89 -18.78
CA ILE A 71 -1.01 -8.52 -18.79
C ILE A 71 -1.43 -7.77 -17.51
N SER A 72 -2.63 -8.06 -16.98
CA SER A 72 -3.14 -7.42 -15.76
C SER A 72 -2.26 -7.73 -14.55
N GLU A 73 -1.92 -9.00 -14.32
CA GLU A 73 -1.01 -9.41 -13.24
C GLU A 73 0.37 -8.77 -13.36
N ARG A 74 0.87 -8.66 -14.60
CA ARG A 74 2.14 -8.02 -14.90
C ARG A 74 2.12 -6.55 -14.50
N ASP A 75 1.07 -5.82 -14.87
CA ASP A 75 0.96 -4.39 -14.61
C ASP A 75 0.76 -4.12 -13.10
N GLU A 76 0.02 -4.97 -12.39
CA GLU A 76 -0.06 -4.95 -10.92
C GLU A 76 1.28 -5.21 -10.24
N PHE A 77 2.07 -6.17 -10.75
CA PHE A 77 3.42 -6.42 -10.25
C PHE A 77 4.34 -5.22 -10.49
N ILE A 78 4.27 -4.61 -11.67
CA ILE A 78 5.06 -3.41 -11.99
C ILE A 78 4.68 -2.26 -11.03
N LYS A 79 3.40 -2.06 -10.75
CA LYS A 79 2.95 -1.09 -9.72
C LYS A 79 3.58 -1.40 -8.36
N ALA A 80 3.50 -2.64 -7.90
CA ALA A 80 4.07 -3.07 -6.62
C ALA A 80 5.61 -2.90 -6.58
N LEU A 81 6.30 -3.13 -7.69
CA LEU A 81 7.75 -2.92 -7.81
C LEU A 81 8.11 -1.45 -7.62
N PHE A 82 7.36 -0.52 -8.22
CA PHE A 82 7.61 0.91 -8.07
C PHE A 82 7.23 1.45 -6.69
N GLU A 83 6.23 0.86 -6.04
CA GLU A 83 5.93 1.11 -4.63
C GLU A 83 7.07 0.63 -3.72
N ALA A 84 7.58 -0.58 -3.94
CA ALA A 84 8.74 -1.10 -3.22
C ALA A 84 9.98 -0.20 -3.45
N GLN A 85 10.23 0.22 -4.69
CA GLN A 85 11.31 1.17 -5.02
C GLN A 85 11.15 2.48 -4.23
N ALA A 86 9.94 3.04 -4.16
CA ALA A 86 9.68 4.27 -3.42
C ALA A 86 9.99 4.13 -1.92
N LEU A 87 9.66 2.97 -1.33
CA LEU A 87 9.96 2.66 0.07
C LEU A 87 11.45 2.45 0.31
N ILE A 88 12.14 1.72 -0.56
CA ILE A 88 13.60 1.52 -0.48
C ILE A 88 14.32 2.88 -0.59
N THR A 89 13.86 3.74 -1.49
CA THR A 89 14.37 5.10 -1.63
C THR A 89 14.19 5.89 -0.34
N PHE A 90 12.97 5.90 0.21
CA PHE A 90 12.68 6.58 1.47
C PHE A 90 13.53 6.05 2.63
N MET A 91 13.74 4.74 2.71
CA MET A 91 14.59 4.12 3.74
C MET A 91 16.02 4.64 3.63
N TYR A 92 16.62 4.58 2.44
CA TYR A 92 18.01 4.96 2.24
C TYR A 92 18.27 6.45 2.12
N SER A 93 17.24 7.26 1.86
CA SER A 93 17.38 8.72 1.86
C SER A 93 17.19 9.33 3.25
N SER A 94 17.26 8.52 4.31
CA SER A 94 17.22 9.03 5.69
C SER A 94 18.39 9.99 5.92
N PRO A 95 18.13 11.22 6.39
CA PRO A 95 19.20 12.16 6.71
C PRO A 95 20.03 11.66 7.90
N HIS A 96 21.34 11.91 7.90
CA HIS A 96 22.20 11.65 9.05
C HIS A 96 21.72 12.48 10.25
N PRO A 97 21.57 11.93 11.47
CA PRO A 97 21.00 12.65 12.61
C PRO A 97 21.70 13.98 12.92
N THR A 98 23.03 14.00 12.84
CA THR A 98 23.85 15.20 13.10
C THR A 98 24.10 16.07 11.88
N LEU A 99 24.38 15.54 10.69
CA LEU A 99 24.75 16.35 9.52
C LEU A 99 23.54 16.74 8.65
N LEU A 100 22.47 15.95 8.71
CA LEU A 100 21.27 16.05 7.87
C LEU A 100 21.52 15.87 6.37
N ASP A 101 22.71 15.39 6.01
CA ASP A 101 23.03 14.94 4.66
C ASP A 101 22.32 13.61 4.39
N LEU A 102 21.91 13.41 3.14
CA LEU A 102 21.29 12.17 2.70
C LEU A 102 22.29 11.02 2.79
N PHE A 103 21.86 9.86 3.31
CA PHE A 103 22.68 8.66 3.23
C PHE A 103 22.84 8.20 1.77
N LEU A 104 21.73 8.01 1.02
CA LEU A 104 21.73 7.84 -0.43
C LEU A 104 20.71 8.76 -1.11
N SER A 105 21.02 9.14 -2.35
CA SER A 105 20.09 9.87 -3.22
C SER A 105 19.12 8.92 -3.92
N GLN A 106 18.05 9.48 -4.50
CA GLN A 106 17.06 8.70 -5.26
C GLN A 106 17.70 7.83 -6.36
N GLU A 107 18.76 8.32 -7.02
CA GLU A 107 19.39 7.63 -8.15
C GLU A 107 20.03 6.29 -7.75
N HIS A 108 20.36 6.10 -6.47
CA HIS A 108 20.88 4.81 -5.97
C HIS A 108 19.85 3.70 -5.98
N VAL A 109 18.57 4.03 -6.08
CA VAL A 109 17.46 3.07 -6.13
C VAL A 109 16.83 3.08 -7.53
N ASN A 110 17.56 3.51 -8.56
CA ASN A 110 17.05 3.48 -9.93
C ASN A 110 16.71 2.04 -10.36
N THR A 111 15.51 1.88 -10.90
CA THR A 111 15.01 0.59 -11.38
C THR A 111 14.96 0.60 -12.90
N TYR A 112 15.61 -0.38 -13.51
CA TYR A 112 15.62 -0.60 -14.97
C TYR A 112 14.79 -1.84 -15.26
N LEU A 113 13.68 -1.69 -15.98
CA LEU A 113 12.90 -2.80 -16.51
C LEU A 113 13.39 -3.16 -17.90
N PHE A 114 13.39 -4.44 -18.24
CA PHE A 114 13.80 -4.95 -19.55
C PHE A 114 12.74 -5.91 -20.11
N PHE A 115 12.39 -5.69 -21.37
CA PHE A 115 11.46 -6.50 -22.14
C PHE A 115 12.14 -6.94 -23.45
N GLU A 116 12.23 -8.24 -23.67
CA GLU A 116 12.81 -8.79 -24.90
C GLU A 116 11.96 -8.39 -26.11
N LYS A 117 12.60 -7.74 -27.11
CA LYS A 117 11.92 -7.22 -28.30
C LYS A 117 12.90 -7.06 -29.46
N ASP A 118 12.38 -7.11 -30.67
CA ASP A 118 13.12 -6.62 -31.84
C ASP A 118 13.11 -5.08 -31.81
N ILE A 119 14.29 -4.49 -31.72
CA ILE A 119 14.48 -3.04 -31.53
C ILE A 119 15.05 -2.40 -32.80
N PRO A 120 14.75 -1.11 -33.08
CA PRO A 120 15.27 -0.44 -34.26
C PRO A 120 16.80 -0.36 -34.22
N TYR A 121 17.46 -0.76 -35.30
CA TYR A 121 18.93 -0.75 -35.42
C TYR A 121 19.52 0.64 -35.13
N HIS A 122 18.90 1.69 -35.68
CA HIS A 122 19.37 3.08 -35.54
C HIS A 122 19.22 3.66 -34.13
N SER A 123 18.39 3.04 -33.27
CA SER A 123 18.28 3.44 -31.86
C SER A 123 19.48 3.00 -31.02
N VAL A 124 20.24 2.02 -31.51
CA VAL A 124 21.43 1.47 -30.81
C VAL A 124 22.72 1.88 -31.53
N TYR A 125 22.69 1.90 -32.86
CA TYR A 125 23.81 2.26 -33.71
C TYR A 125 23.54 3.60 -34.38
N PRO A 126 24.07 4.71 -33.84
CA PRO A 126 23.88 6.01 -34.46
C PRO A 126 24.56 6.08 -35.84
N PRO A 127 24.07 6.93 -36.76
CA PRO A 127 24.72 7.18 -38.04
C PRO A 127 26.18 7.63 -37.84
N GLN A 128 27.09 7.11 -38.66
CA GLN A 128 28.54 7.24 -38.42
C GLN A 128 29.15 8.56 -38.87
N ASP A 129 28.39 9.41 -39.54
CA ASP A 129 28.91 10.56 -40.30
C ASP A 129 29.70 11.57 -39.43
N ASN A 130 29.48 11.58 -38.11
CA ASN A 130 30.19 12.45 -37.16
C ASN A 130 30.64 11.73 -35.86
N LEU A 131 30.81 10.40 -35.88
CA LEU A 131 31.11 9.62 -34.66
C LEU A 131 32.35 8.73 -34.84
N GLU A 132 33.29 8.83 -33.90
CA GLU A 132 34.41 7.90 -33.79
C GLU A 132 34.12 6.86 -32.71
N ASN A 133 34.17 5.58 -33.06
CA ASN A 133 34.13 4.51 -32.07
C ASN A 133 35.55 4.25 -31.54
N LEU A 134 35.83 4.77 -30.35
CA LEU A 134 37.11 4.62 -29.66
C LEU A 134 37.32 3.20 -29.10
N ASP A 135 36.24 2.45 -28.83
CA ASP A 135 36.26 1.09 -28.30
C ASP A 135 36.01 0.05 -29.40
N LYS A 136 37.03 -0.17 -30.26
CA LYS A 136 36.95 -1.09 -31.40
C LYS A 136 36.71 -2.56 -31.01
N GLU A 137 37.01 -2.95 -29.77
CA GLU A 137 36.90 -4.33 -29.28
C GLU A 137 35.51 -4.68 -28.72
N ILE A 138 34.69 -3.68 -28.36
CA ILE A 138 33.42 -3.88 -27.64
C ILE A 138 32.31 -3.22 -28.46
N ALA A 139 32.12 -3.70 -29.68
CA ALA A 139 30.93 -3.37 -30.45
C ALA A 139 29.76 -4.24 -29.96
N PRO A 140 28.55 -3.69 -29.76
CA PRO A 140 27.38 -4.51 -29.46
C PRO A 140 27.20 -5.58 -30.55
N LYS A 141 26.63 -6.73 -30.18
CA LYS A 141 26.39 -7.83 -31.13
C LYS A 141 25.23 -7.46 -32.08
N GLY A 142 25.17 -8.10 -33.26
CA GLY A 142 24.13 -7.87 -34.27
C GLY A 142 24.49 -6.92 -35.42
N ARG A 143 25.65 -6.24 -35.37
CA ARG A 143 26.10 -5.33 -36.46
C ARG A 143 26.27 -6.01 -37.83
N LYS A 144 26.52 -7.33 -37.87
CA LYS A 144 26.68 -8.13 -39.10
C LYS A 144 25.38 -8.75 -39.62
N GLU A 145 24.32 -8.76 -38.81
CA GLU A 145 22.99 -9.34 -39.12
C GLU A 145 21.99 -8.28 -39.62
N ALA A 146 22.45 -7.03 -39.78
CA ALA A 146 21.67 -5.83 -40.08
C ALA A 146 21.19 -5.73 -41.55
N SER A 147 20.74 -6.83 -42.14
CA SER A 147 19.96 -6.79 -43.38
C SER A 147 18.54 -6.24 -43.17
N PHE A 148 18.11 -6.06 -41.91
CA PHE A 148 16.80 -5.57 -41.53
C PHE A 148 16.91 -4.36 -40.59
N SER A 149 15.94 -3.44 -40.67
CA SER A 149 15.82 -2.24 -39.83
C SER A 149 15.72 -2.52 -38.32
N PHE A 150 15.59 -3.79 -37.92
CA PHE A 150 15.44 -4.24 -36.55
C PHE A 150 16.48 -5.32 -36.20
N ILE A 151 16.91 -5.31 -34.94
CA ILE A 151 17.84 -6.29 -34.35
C ILE A 151 17.25 -6.83 -33.05
N LYS A 152 17.68 -8.02 -32.63
CA LYS A 152 17.30 -8.56 -31.33
C LYS A 152 17.92 -7.72 -30.20
N GLY A 153 17.12 -7.43 -29.17
CA GLY A 153 17.58 -6.71 -28.00
C GLY A 153 16.50 -6.59 -26.95
N TYR A 154 16.56 -5.50 -26.20
CA TYR A 154 15.65 -5.19 -25.11
C TYR A 154 15.11 -3.77 -25.26
N GLU A 155 13.80 -3.65 -25.11
CA GLU A 155 13.15 -2.40 -24.75
C GLU A 155 13.26 -2.24 -23.24
N GLY A 156 13.81 -1.11 -22.81
CA GLY A 156 14.07 -0.80 -21.42
C GLY A 156 13.23 0.37 -20.92
N ILE A 157 12.85 0.34 -19.65
CA ILE A 157 12.16 1.45 -18.97
C ILE A 157 12.89 1.77 -17.67
N LEU A 158 13.43 2.98 -17.55
CA LEU A 158 14.03 3.50 -16.33
C LEU A 158 12.96 4.25 -15.50
N ASN A 159 12.82 3.85 -14.23
CA ASN A 159 11.94 4.50 -13.24
C ASN A 159 10.51 4.77 -13.74
N ASN A 160 9.94 3.82 -14.51
CA ASN A 160 8.62 3.93 -15.16
C ASN A 160 8.39 5.19 -16.02
N SER A 161 9.45 5.80 -16.55
CA SER A 161 9.33 7.12 -17.20
C SER A 161 10.19 7.27 -18.45
N ILE A 162 11.42 6.75 -18.46
CA ILE A 162 12.35 6.95 -19.57
C ILE A 162 12.49 5.63 -20.33
N ASN A 163 12.04 5.62 -21.59
CA ASN A 163 12.23 4.48 -22.49
C ASN A 163 13.63 4.52 -23.11
N PHE A 164 14.25 3.35 -23.26
CA PHE A 164 15.53 3.20 -23.91
C PHE A 164 15.62 1.83 -24.62
N TRP A 165 16.62 1.65 -25.47
CA TRP A 165 16.86 0.38 -26.17
C TRP A 165 18.30 -0.05 -26.03
N VAL A 166 18.53 -1.33 -25.80
CA VAL A 166 19.88 -1.92 -25.69
C VAL A 166 19.90 -3.29 -26.33
N THR A 167 21.07 -3.69 -26.84
CA THR A 167 21.36 -5.06 -27.23
C THR A 167 22.58 -5.58 -26.46
N GLU A 168 22.90 -6.86 -26.65
CA GLU A 168 24.05 -7.50 -26.02
C GLU A 168 25.35 -6.75 -26.33
N GLY A 169 26.13 -6.44 -25.28
CA GLY A 169 27.39 -5.71 -25.39
C GLY A 169 27.26 -4.18 -25.27
N ASN A 170 26.04 -3.62 -25.18
CA ASN A 170 25.87 -2.22 -24.79
C ASN A 170 26.33 -1.98 -23.35
N ARG A 171 26.78 -0.76 -23.08
CA ARG A 171 27.07 -0.29 -21.73
C ARG A 171 26.02 0.73 -21.29
N ILE A 172 25.52 0.55 -20.09
CA ILE A 172 24.55 1.38 -19.39
C ILE A 172 25.29 2.03 -18.23
N TYR A 173 25.25 3.36 -18.20
CA TYR A 173 25.85 4.17 -17.14
C TYR A 173 24.76 4.79 -16.26
N PRO A 174 25.09 5.16 -15.00
CA PRO A 174 24.24 6.01 -14.19
C PRO A 174 23.84 7.26 -14.96
N PRO A 175 22.61 7.76 -14.78
CA PRO A 175 22.24 9.04 -15.38
C PRO A 175 23.16 10.17 -14.87
N THR A 176 23.65 10.04 -13.63
CA THR A 176 24.47 11.03 -12.93
C THR A 176 25.97 10.86 -13.21
N PRO A 177 26.68 11.92 -13.69
CA PRO A 177 28.10 11.82 -14.03
C PRO A 177 29.04 11.52 -12.84
N ASN A 178 28.70 12.00 -11.64
CA ASN A 178 29.48 11.84 -10.42
C ASN A 178 28.81 10.84 -9.47
N PHE A 179 28.50 9.66 -9.99
CA PHE A 179 27.83 8.61 -9.24
C PHE A 179 28.82 7.64 -8.59
N TYR A 180 28.50 7.17 -7.40
CA TYR A 180 29.31 6.21 -6.66
C TYR A 180 28.44 5.08 -6.12
N LEU A 181 29.05 3.93 -5.81
CA LEU A 181 28.37 2.83 -5.12
C LEU A 181 28.64 2.93 -3.62
N ASN A 182 27.60 2.73 -2.82
CA ASN A 182 27.75 2.68 -1.37
C ASN A 182 28.31 1.31 -0.96
N ILE A 183 29.54 1.30 -0.45
CA ILE A 183 30.23 0.05 -0.10
C ILE A 183 29.57 -0.66 1.09
N PRO A 184 29.09 0.01 2.16
CA PRO A 184 28.42 -0.69 3.26
C PRO A 184 27.02 -1.22 2.97
N GLN A 185 26.23 -0.52 2.14
CA GLN A 185 24.79 -0.77 1.91
C GLN A 185 24.49 -2.23 1.56
N ASP A 186 23.60 -2.90 2.26
CA ASP A 186 23.13 -4.23 1.89
C ASP A 186 21.63 -4.37 2.20
N LEU A 187 20.82 -4.58 1.16
CA LEU A 187 19.37 -4.45 1.28
C LEU A 187 18.79 -5.39 2.32
N LEU A 188 19.24 -6.65 2.37
CA LEU A 188 18.79 -7.61 3.37
C LEU A 188 19.19 -7.17 4.78
N ARG A 189 20.47 -6.85 4.99
CA ARG A 189 20.98 -6.49 6.32
C ARG A 189 20.35 -5.21 6.85
N ASP A 190 20.20 -4.22 5.98
CA ASP A 190 19.63 -2.92 6.33
C ASP A 190 18.14 -3.05 6.66
N PHE A 191 17.40 -3.85 5.88
CA PHE A 191 15.99 -4.15 6.11
C PHE A 191 15.74 -4.89 7.43
N HIS A 192 16.64 -5.80 7.81
CA HIS A 192 16.55 -6.55 9.06
C HIS A 192 17.31 -5.90 10.22
N SER A 193 17.83 -4.69 10.05
CA SER A 193 18.56 -4.01 11.11
C SER A 193 17.65 -3.73 12.31
N SER A 194 18.17 -3.97 13.52
CA SER A 194 17.42 -3.76 14.76
C SER A 194 17.01 -2.30 14.98
N GLU A 195 17.76 -1.36 14.42
CA GLU A 195 17.44 0.08 14.47
C GLU A 195 16.20 0.40 13.63
N LEU A 196 16.09 -0.15 12.42
CA LEU A 196 14.90 -0.01 11.59
C LEU A 196 13.68 -0.69 12.23
N GLN A 197 13.86 -1.88 12.82
CA GLN A 197 12.78 -2.63 13.44
C GLN A 197 12.25 -2.02 14.74
N SER A 198 13.14 -1.44 15.57
CA SER A 198 12.75 -0.89 16.88
C SER A 198 12.14 0.52 16.78
N THR A 199 12.67 1.38 15.91
CA THR A 199 12.23 2.77 15.81
C THR A 199 11.16 2.99 14.75
N ASN A 200 11.07 2.12 13.75
CA ASN A 200 10.14 2.23 12.62
C ASN A 200 9.34 0.94 12.41
N SER A 201 8.84 0.33 13.48
CA SER A 201 8.05 -0.91 13.42
C SER A 201 6.86 -0.79 12.46
N SER A 202 6.15 0.33 12.45
CA SER A 202 5.04 0.59 11.52
C SER A 202 5.48 0.74 10.06
N PHE A 203 6.68 1.26 9.82
CA PHE A 203 7.28 1.27 8.47
C PHE A 203 7.62 -0.15 8.03
N VAL A 204 8.18 -0.97 8.91
CA VAL A 204 8.46 -2.39 8.64
C VAL A 204 7.16 -3.17 8.41
N SER A 205 6.10 -2.90 9.20
CA SER A 205 4.76 -3.44 8.96
C SER A 205 4.28 -3.05 7.56
N PHE A 206 4.41 -1.79 7.16
CA PHE A 206 4.00 -1.32 5.83
C PHE A 206 4.81 -1.93 4.68
N LEU A 207 6.11 -2.15 4.87
CA LEU A 207 6.97 -2.87 3.92
C LEU A 207 6.50 -4.32 3.71
N ASN A 208 5.99 -4.94 4.78
CA ASN A 208 5.55 -6.34 4.80
C ASN A 208 4.06 -6.52 4.50
N PHE A 209 3.23 -5.46 4.60
CA PHE A 209 1.80 -5.55 4.45
C PHE A 209 1.40 -5.82 2.99
N GLY A 210 0.38 -6.68 2.83
CA GLY A 210 -0.18 -7.03 1.53
C GLY A 210 -0.74 -5.84 0.75
N ARG A 211 -1.08 -6.08 -0.52
CA ARG A 211 -1.52 -5.05 -1.49
C ARG A 211 -2.94 -4.50 -1.25
N SER A 212 -3.38 -4.32 -0.01
CA SER A 212 -4.70 -3.70 0.22
C SER A 212 -4.67 -2.25 -0.23
N ALA A 213 -5.48 -1.92 -1.24
CA ALA A 213 -5.67 -0.54 -1.67
C ALA A 213 -6.54 0.17 -0.63
N THR A 214 -5.93 1.08 0.12
CA THR A 214 -6.63 1.98 1.04
C THR A 214 -6.29 3.40 0.63
N GLU A 215 -7.22 4.33 0.83
CA GLU A 215 -6.99 5.75 0.58
C GLU A 215 -5.73 6.27 1.29
N ILE A 216 -5.46 5.77 2.50
CA ILE A 216 -4.25 6.09 3.25
C ILE A 216 -2.97 5.60 2.55
N ASN A 217 -2.99 4.42 1.91
CA ASN A 217 -1.84 3.91 1.18
C ASN A 217 -1.55 4.77 -0.05
N ASP A 218 -2.58 5.11 -0.82
CA ASP A 218 -2.42 5.98 -1.99
C ASP A 218 -1.90 7.36 -1.58
N ARG A 219 -2.40 7.92 -0.48
CA ARG A 219 -1.90 9.17 0.11
C ARG A 219 -0.42 9.09 0.47
N ILE A 220 -0.02 8.02 1.16
CA ILE A 220 1.38 7.79 1.56
C ILE A 220 2.27 7.69 0.31
N PHE A 221 1.93 6.87 -0.67
CA PHE A 221 2.76 6.67 -1.87
C PHE A 221 2.84 7.92 -2.75
N ASN A 222 1.75 8.68 -2.88
CA ASN A 222 1.76 9.96 -3.56
C ASN A 222 2.70 10.95 -2.87
N SER A 223 2.66 10.99 -1.55
CA SER A 223 3.57 11.83 -0.77
C SER A 223 5.05 11.37 -0.89
N LEU A 224 5.31 10.07 -0.78
CA LEU A 224 6.65 9.49 -0.93
C LEU A 224 7.26 9.77 -2.31
N LYS A 225 6.45 9.76 -3.36
CA LYS A 225 6.90 10.12 -4.71
C LYS A 225 7.52 11.52 -4.75
N TRP A 226 6.89 12.50 -4.10
CA TRP A 226 7.39 13.86 -4.04
C TRP A 226 8.57 14.01 -3.08
N TYR A 227 8.52 13.33 -1.92
CA TYR A 227 9.65 13.28 -1.00
C TYR A 227 10.90 12.72 -1.69
N ASN A 228 10.80 11.60 -2.40
CA ASN A 228 11.91 10.97 -3.11
C ASN A 228 12.46 11.89 -4.22
N ARG A 229 11.59 12.60 -4.94
CA ARG A 229 12.04 13.61 -5.93
C ARG A 229 12.89 14.71 -5.28
N SER A 230 12.58 15.09 -4.04
CA SER A 230 13.39 16.07 -3.31
C SER A 230 14.79 15.57 -2.98
N THR A 231 15.06 14.25 -3.06
CA THR A 231 16.36 13.63 -2.73
C THR A 231 17.20 13.33 -3.97
N SER A 232 16.74 13.76 -5.16
CA SER A 232 17.48 13.62 -6.42
C SER A 232 18.71 14.54 -6.45
N VAL A 233 19.80 14.03 -7.04
CA VAL A 233 21.05 14.79 -7.26
C VAL A 233 20.87 15.96 -8.24
N TYR A 234 19.89 15.89 -9.14
CA TYR A 234 19.58 16.97 -10.08
C TYR A 234 18.71 18.08 -9.49
N CYS A 235 18.17 17.85 -8.30
CA CYS A 235 17.25 18.76 -7.67
C CYS A 235 18.02 19.84 -6.92
N GLY A 236 18.00 21.06 -7.44
CA GLY A 236 18.51 22.23 -6.70
C GLY A 236 17.67 22.47 -5.44
N GLU A 237 18.24 23.17 -4.45
CA GLU A 237 17.59 23.44 -3.16
C GLU A 237 16.18 24.03 -3.29
N GLU A 238 15.96 24.95 -4.22
CA GLU A 238 14.64 25.57 -4.46
C GLU A 238 13.60 24.55 -4.96
N GLN A 239 13.99 23.72 -5.94
CA GLN A 239 13.13 22.66 -6.45
C GLN A 239 12.84 21.61 -5.37
N ALA A 240 13.85 21.24 -4.58
CA ALA A 240 13.71 20.28 -3.49
C ALA A 240 12.77 20.82 -2.42
N LEU A 241 12.80 22.13 -2.14
CA LEU A 241 11.89 22.79 -1.22
C LEU A 241 10.44 22.71 -1.71
N VAL A 242 10.20 22.97 -3.00
CA VAL A 242 8.86 22.79 -3.61
C VAL A 242 8.40 21.34 -3.54
N TYR A 243 9.23 20.38 -3.91
CA TYR A 243 8.88 18.95 -3.83
C TYR A 243 8.61 18.50 -2.39
N MET A 244 9.39 18.98 -1.41
CA MET A 244 9.11 18.73 0.00
C MET A 244 7.77 19.31 0.44
N ALA A 245 7.41 20.51 0.00
CA ALA A 245 6.12 21.12 0.33
C ALA A 245 4.96 20.31 -0.25
N ILE A 246 5.07 19.88 -1.52
CA ILE A 246 4.05 19.02 -2.15
C ILE A 246 3.97 17.66 -1.43
N ALA A 247 5.11 17.11 -0.97
CA ALA A 247 5.11 15.89 -0.17
C ALA A 247 4.32 16.08 1.13
N PHE A 248 4.53 17.17 1.86
CA PHE A 248 3.74 17.47 3.06
C PHE A 248 2.26 17.68 2.75
N GLU A 249 1.93 18.51 1.76
CA GLU A 249 0.55 18.78 1.34
C GLU A 249 -0.18 17.48 0.97
N SER A 250 0.50 16.58 0.25
CA SER A 250 -0.03 15.25 -0.11
C SER A 250 -0.18 14.33 1.11
N LEU A 251 0.77 14.35 2.05
CA LEU A 251 0.72 13.49 3.23
C LEU A 251 -0.40 13.89 4.19
N LEU A 252 -0.57 15.19 4.37
CA LEU A 252 -1.49 15.82 5.31
C LEU A 252 -2.88 16.04 4.72
N ASP A 253 -3.06 15.74 3.44
CA ASP A 253 -4.32 15.89 2.70
C ASP A 253 -4.91 17.30 2.82
N LEU A 254 -4.06 18.31 2.60
CA LEU A 254 -4.46 19.71 2.78
C LEU A 254 -5.29 20.18 1.60
N GLU A 255 -6.56 20.48 1.82
CA GLU A 255 -7.41 21.06 0.77
C GLU A 255 -6.85 22.39 0.30
N HIS A 256 -6.88 22.61 -1.02
CA HIS A 256 -6.45 23.86 -1.62
C HIS A 256 -7.42 25.00 -1.30
N GLY A 257 -6.88 26.20 -1.09
CA GLY A 257 -7.67 27.41 -0.88
C GLY A 257 -7.04 28.35 0.14
N ASP A 258 -7.88 29.20 0.73
CA ASP A 258 -7.43 30.12 1.77
C ASP A 258 -6.94 29.33 3.00
N HIS A 259 -5.94 29.89 3.68
CA HIS A 259 -5.36 29.34 4.92
C HIS A 259 -4.61 28.00 4.81
N VAL A 260 -4.24 27.50 3.63
CA VAL A 260 -3.39 26.29 3.48
C VAL A 260 -2.14 26.35 4.36
N THR A 261 -1.45 27.50 4.39
CA THR A 261 -0.26 27.72 5.22
C THR A 261 -0.54 27.57 6.72
N LYS A 262 -1.72 28.00 7.19
CA LYS A 262 -2.11 27.86 8.60
C LYS A 262 -2.41 26.40 8.94
N ARG A 263 -3.21 25.73 8.08
CA ARG A 263 -3.55 24.31 8.22
C ARG A 263 -2.31 23.42 8.21
N PHE A 264 -1.35 23.69 7.32
CA PHE A 264 -0.06 23.02 7.32
C PHE A 264 0.66 23.13 8.66
N LYS A 265 0.78 24.36 9.21
CA LYS A 265 1.49 24.59 10.47
C LYS A 265 0.83 23.82 11.62
N GLU A 266 -0.49 23.94 11.73
CA GLU A 266 -1.27 23.26 12.76
C GLU A 266 -1.11 21.74 12.68
N ALA A 267 -1.21 21.17 11.48
CA ALA A 267 -1.05 19.73 11.26
C ALA A 267 0.37 19.23 11.60
N VAL A 268 1.42 19.94 11.19
CA VAL A 268 2.80 19.55 11.53
C VAL A 268 3.06 19.66 13.03
N ILE A 269 2.62 20.74 13.68
CA ILE A 269 2.77 20.91 15.14
C ILE A 269 2.02 19.80 15.88
N LEU A 270 0.83 19.41 15.43
CA LEU A 270 0.05 18.33 16.03
C LEU A 270 0.76 16.98 15.93
N LEU A 271 1.34 16.64 14.77
CA LEU A 271 1.99 15.35 14.52
C LEU A 271 3.38 15.22 15.14
N VAL A 272 4.14 16.32 15.18
CA VAL A 272 5.52 16.34 15.70
C VAL A 272 5.54 16.61 17.21
N GLY A 273 4.56 17.36 17.72
CA GLY A 273 4.53 17.82 19.10
C GLY A 273 5.34 19.11 19.33
N ARG A 274 5.55 19.43 20.62
CA ARG A 274 6.25 20.67 21.01
C ARG A 274 7.75 20.55 20.80
N VAL A 275 8.26 21.21 19.77
CA VAL A 275 9.70 21.34 19.48
C VAL A 275 10.06 22.82 19.42
N GLU A 276 11.13 23.20 20.13
CA GLU A 276 11.61 24.59 20.15
C GLU A 276 11.94 25.06 18.73
N LYS A 277 11.50 26.27 18.37
CA LYS A 277 11.73 26.91 17.05
C LYS A 277 11.12 26.19 15.84
N LEU A 278 10.32 25.12 16.02
CA LEU A 278 9.62 24.46 14.92
C LEU A 278 8.70 25.44 14.17
N GLU A 279 7.93 26.25 14.89
CA GLU A 279 7.05 27.25 14.28
C GLU A 279 7.82 28.27 13.43
N SER A 280 8.99 28.71 13.91
CA SER A 280 9.87 29.59 13.14
C SER A 280 10.40 28.92 11.87
N TRP A 281 10.71 27.61 11.92
CA TRP A 281 11.08 26.87 10.73
C TRP A 281 9.91 26.76 9.75
N LEU A 282 8.69 26.46 10.23
CA LEU A 282 7.49 26.35 9.39
C LEU A 282 7.18 27.66 8.67
N ASP A 283 7.32 28.80 9.36
CA ASP A 283 7.20 30.13 8.77
C ASP A 283 8.20 30.36 7.64
N GLN A 284 9.48 30.04 7.89
CA GLN A 284 10.55 30.24 6.92
C GLN A 284 10.40 29.31 5.72
N PHE A 285 10.06 28.04 5.95
CA PHE A 285 9.83 27.03 4.92
C PHE A 285 8.70 27.43 3.98
N TYR A 286 7.51 27.77 4.52
CA TYR A 286 6.38 28.17 3.68
C TYR A 286 6.61 29.50 2.97
N LYS A 287 7.30 30.45 3.61
CA LYS A 287 7.66 31.70 2.96
C LYS A 287 8.61 31.48 1.79
N ALA A 288 9.66 30.68 1.96
CA ALA A 288 10.59 30.33 0.89
C ALA A 288 9.88 29.60 -0.27
N ARG A 289 9.00 28.64 0.04
CA ARG A 289 8.15 27.96 -0.94
C ARG A 289 7.29 28.95 -1.73
N SER A 290 6.61 29.86 -1.03
CA SER A 290 5.75 30.87 -1.63
C SER A 290 6.52 31.77 -2.59
N GLU A 291 7.71 32.24 -2.19
CA GLU A 291 8.60 33.02 -3.04
C GLU A 291 9.02 32.25 -4.29
N ILE A 292 9.41 30.98 -4.19
CA ILE A 292 9.77 30.17 -5.36
C ILE A 292 8.58 29.99 -6.31
N VAL A 293 7.37 29.75 -5.79
CA VAL A 293 6.18 29.52 -6.63
C VAL A 293 5.72 30.79 -7.33
N HIS A 294 5.80 31.96 -6.69
CA HIS A 294 5.30 33.22 -7.25
C HIS A 294 6.37 34.04 -7.97
N GLU A 295 7.62 33.98 -7.52
CA GLU A 295 8.74 34.79 -8.04
C GLU A 295 9.75 33.93 -8.84
N GLY A 296 9.62 32.60 -8.80
CA GLY A 296 10.48 31.65 -9.53
C GLY A 296 11.81 31.32 -8.84
N GLN A 297 12.17 32.03 -7.77
CA GLN A 297 13.45 31.87 -7.05
C GLN A 297 13.36 32.38 -5.61
N THR A 298 14.29 31.98 -4.74
CA THR A 298 14.47 32.56 -3.39
C THR A 298 15.92 32.49 -2.91
N ASN A 299 16.34 33.54 -2.21
CA ASN A 299 17.63 33.55 -1.50
C ASN A 299 17.53 32.94 -0.08
N LYS A 300 16.36 32.42 0.29
CA LYS A 300 16.00 32.02 1.67
C LYS A 300 15.92 30.50 1.82
N THR A 301 16.91 29.77 1.33
CA THR A 301 16.94 28.29 1.39
C THR A 301 17.47 27.74 2.73
N TYR A 302 17.94 28.61 3.63
CA TYR A 302 18.53 28.23 4.92
C TYR A 302 17.66 28.68 6.08
N PHE A 303 17.69 27.92 7.17
CA PHE A 303 17.06 28.27 8.44
C PHE A 303 17.86 29.32 9.20
N PHE A 304 17.15 30.32 9.72
CA PHE A 304 17.65 31.39 10.58
C PHE A 304 17.01 31.29 11.96
N ALA A 305 17.81 30.96 12.98
CA ALA A 305 17.31 30.69 14.33
C ALA A 305 16.69 31.92 15.03
N ASP A 306 17.06 33.14 14.62
CA ASP A 306 16.58 34.40 15.19
C ASP A 306 15.39 35.00 14.42
N GLY A 307 14.88 34.30 13.40
CA GLY A 307 13.66 34.67 12.65
C GLY A 307 13.75 35.91 11.77
N LYS A 308 14.88 36.64 11.74
CA LYS A 308 15.07 37.85 10.91
C LYS A 308 16.09 37.60 9.79
N TYR A 309 15.74 37.99 8.57
CA TYR A 309 16.64 37.98 7.42
C TYR A 309 17.46 39.29 7.38
N SER A 310 18.66 39.28 7.94
CA SER A 310 19.65 40.35 7.78
C SER A 310 21.01 39.76 7.39
N LYS A 311 21.85 40.58 6.76
CA LYS A 311 23.21 40.21 6.32
C LYS A 311 24.16 39.76 7.46
N ARG A 312 23.76 39.91 8.73
CA ARG A 312 24.58 39.59 9.91
C ARG A 312 24.22 38.28 10.63
N TYR A 313 23.19 37.55 10.19
CA TYR A 313 22.76 36.33 10.90
C TYR A 313 23.43 35.06 10.38
N THR A 314 23.68 34.14 11.32
CA THR A 314 24.29 32.85 11.08
C THR A 314 23.31 31.93 10.34
N LYS A 315 23.54 31.73 9.04
CA LYS A 315 22.91 30.63 8.30
C LYS A 315 23.28 29.33 9.00
N TYR A 316 22.31 28.53 9.42
CA TYR A 316 22.61 27.28 10.12
C TYR A 316 22.57 26.08 9.16
N ARG A 317 21.37 25.66 8.71
CA ARG A 317 21.21 24.51 7.81
C ARG A 317 20.10 24.75 6.78
N SER A 318 20.10 23.96 5.71
CA SER A 318 19.05 24.03 4.69
C SER A 318 17.66 23.77 5.29
N LEU A 319 16.67 24.53 4.82
CA LEU A 319 15.26 24.28 5.13
C LEU A 319 14.81 22.90 4.63
N VAL A 320 15.35 22.42 3.51
CA VAL A 320 15.04 21.11 2.94
C VAL A 320 15.55 19.99 3.84
N SER A 321 16.78 20.09 4.35
CA SER A 321 17.36 19.09 5.26
C SER A 321 16.52 18.91 6.53
N TYR A 322 16.07 20.02 7.13
CA TYR A 322 15.10 19.98 8.24
C TYR A 322 13.75 19.41 7.81
N GLY A 323 13.24 19.84 6.66
CA GLY A 323 11.98 19.38 6.10
C GLY A 323 11.96 17.86 5.93
N ARG A 324 13.06 17.26 5.48
CA ARG A 324 13.16 15.81 5.34
C ARG A 324 13.05 15.09 6.69
N MET A 325 13.68 15.60 7.75
CA MET A 325 13.57 15.03 9.09
C MET A 325 12.14 15.17 9.65
N ILE A 326 11.56 16.37 9.54
CA ILE A 326 10.21 16.66 10.02
C ILE A 326 9.20 15.79 9.27
N TYR A 327 9.36 15.64 7.96
CA TYR A 327 8.52 14.77 7.14
C TYR A 327 8.57 13.32 7.61
N ARG A 328 9.78 12.80 7.91
CA ARG A 328 9.94 11.44 8.45
C ARG A 328 9.19 11.25 9.77
N VAL A 329 9.19 12.25 10.65
CA VAL A 329 8.37 12.21 11.88
C VAL A 329 6.89 12.16 11.53
N CYS A 330 6.40 13.05 10.67
CA CYS A 330 4.99 13.10 10.27
C CYS A 330 4.50 11.79 9.64
N ILE A 331 5.26 11.24 8.67
CA ILE A 331 4.87 10.00 7.99
C ILE A 331 4.90 8.82 8.96
N SER A 332 5.90 8.71 9.84
CA SER A 332 5.93 7.66 10.86
C SER A 332 4.74 7.76 11.82
N THR A 333 4.36 8.95 12.27
CA THR A 333 3.18 9.16 13.12
C THR A 333 1.90 8.73 12.41
N ILE A 334 1.71 9.12 11.15
CA ILE A 334 0.53 8.76 10.35
C ILE A 334 0.47 7.25 10.08
N MET A 335 1.59 6.64 9.72
CA MET A 335 1.68 5.19 9.49
C MET A 335 1.37 4.41 10.77
N HIS A 336 1.93 4.83 11.90
CA HIS A 336 1.66 4.20 13.20
C HIS A 336 0.20 4.34 13.61
N GLY A 337 -0.38 5.54 13.47
CA GLY A 337 -1.79 5.78 13.74
C GLY A 337 -2.70 4.91 12.86
N SER A 338 -2.40 4.81 11.56
CA SER A 338 -3.16 3.97 10.63
C SER A 338 -3.06 2.48 10.99
N GLU A 339 -1.87 1.99 11.33
CA GLU A 339 -1.68 0.61 11.78
C GLU A 339 -2.47 0.32 13.06
N MET A 340 -2.47 1.23 14.03
CA MET A 340 -3.26 1.08 15.26
C MET A 340 -4.76 1.06 14.99
N VAL A 341 -5.26 1.99 14.17
CA VAL A 341 -6.67 2.05 13.73
C VAL A 341 -7.11 0.74 13.11
N GLN A 342 -6.28 0.13 12.26
CA GLN A 342 -6.56 -1.17 11.65
C GLN A 342 -6.52 -2.31 12.67
N LYS A 343 -5.48 -2.36 13.52
CA LYS A 343 -5.33 -3.42 14.55
C LYS A 343 -6.50 -3.48 15.51
N ILE A 344 -7.03 -2.33 15.93
CA ILE A 344 -8.19 -2.27 16.83
C ILE A 344 -9.53 -2.29 16.09
N SER A 345 -9.50 -2.36 14.74
CA SER A 345 -10.70 -2.26 13.88
C SER A 345 -11.58 -1.06 14.27
N LEU A 346 -10.96 0.12 14.44
CA LEU A 346 -11.63 1.30 14.99
C LEU A 346 -12.88 1.71 14.20
N SER A 347 -12.84 1.58 12.87
CA SER A 347 -14.00 1.85 12.01
C SER A 347 -15.22 1.01 12.39
N SER A 348 -14.98 -0.25 12.78
CA SER A 348 -16.02 -1.18 13.20
C SER A 348 -16.63 -0.77 14.55
N LEU A 349 -15.90 -0.05 15.42
CA LEU A 349 -16.47 0.51 16.65
C LEU A 349 -17.49 1.63 16.40
N PHE A 350 -17.39 2.31 15.26
CA PHE A 350 -18.31 3.39 14.86
C PHE A 350 -19.46 2.91 13.97
N THR A 351 -19.47 1.63 13.58
CA THR A 351 -20.57 1.05 12.80
C THR A 351 -21.51 0.31 13.74
N THR A 352 -22.80 0.62 13.67
CA THR A 352 -23.86 -0.05 14.45
C THR A 352 -24.22 -1.41 13.84
N ASN A 353 -24.72 -2.34 14.65
CA ASN A 353 -25.24 -3.61 14.13
C ASN A 353 -26.48 -3.40 13.28
N ARG A 354 -27.27 -2.34 13.53
CA ARG A 354 -28.30 -1.90 12.58
C ARG A 354 -27.74 -1.67 11.17
N GLU A 355 -26.68 -0.88 11.04
CA GLU A 355 -26.04 -0.60 9.74
C GLU A 355 -25.46 -1.87 9.11
N ARG A 356 -24.86 -2.77 9.91
CA ARG A 356 -24.36 -4.06 9.42
C ARG A 356 -25.47 -4.94 8.84
N PHE A 357 -26.61 -5.07 9.52
CA PHE A 357 -27.76 -5.81 9.00
C PHE A 357 -28.36 -5.17 7.75
N GLN A 358 -28.39 -3.83 7.69
CA GLN A 358 -28.80 -3.11 6.48
C GLN A 358 -27.85 -3.38 5.32
N LYS A 359 -26.54 -3.40 5.56
CA LYS A 359 -25.53 -3.72 4.54
C LYS A 359 -25.74 -5.12 3.96
N ILE A 360 -25.96 -6.14 4.79
CA ILE A 360 -26.30 -7.50 4.32
C ILE A 360 -27.52 -7.47 3.38
N CYS A 361 -28.58 -6.77 3.79
CA CYS A 361 -29.79 -6.66 2.97
C CYS A 361 -29.59 -5.89 1.66
N MET A 362 -28.63 -4.96 1.60
CA MET A 362 -28.32 -4.18 0.39
C MET A 362 -27.43 -4.97 -0.57
N GLU A 363 -26.42 -5.66 -0.06
CA GLU A 363 -25.43 -6.37 -0.89
C GLU A 363 -26.09 -7.47 -1.73
N PHE A 364 -27.12 -8.13 -1.21
CA PHE A 364 -27.89 -9.14 -1.96
C PHE A 364 -28.96 -8.56 -2.92
N LYS A 365 -29.19 -7.24 -2.92
CA LYS A 365 -30.06 -6.58 -3.92
C LYS A 365 -29.30 -6.18 -5.18
N GLU A 366 -27.99 -6.02 -5.07
CA GLU A 366 -27.14 -5.73 -6.21
C GLU A 366 -26.87 -7.03 -6.99
N VAL A 367 -26.93 -6.95 -8.32
CA VAL A 367 -26.65 -8.10 -9.20
C VAL A 367 -25.15 -8.34 -9.20
N HIS A 368 -24.68 -9.23 -8.32
CA HIS A 368 -23.27 -9.63 -8.22
C HIS A 368 -23.02 -11.04 -8.76
N GLU A 369 -21.74 -11.41 -8.84
CA GLU A 369 -21.16 -12.70 -9.28
C GLU A 369 -21.76 -13.95 -8.58
N SER A 370 -21.17 -15.13 -8.81
CA SER A 370 -21.65 -16.43 -8.27
C SER A 370 -21.98 -16.38 -6.75
N PRO A 371 -23.02 -17.10 -6.28
CA PRO A 371 -23.51 -17.05 -4.90
C PRO A 371 -22.43 -17.22 -3.81
N ASP A 372 -21.40 -18.04 -4.05
CA ASP A 372 -20.28 -18.22 -3.11
C ASP A 372 -19.48 -16.94 -2.87
N ILE A 373 -19.23 -16.15 -3.93
CA ILE A 373 -18.47 -14.90 -3.83
C ILE A 373 -19.28 -13.87 -3.02
N GLN A 374 -20.60 -13.83 -3.20
CA GLN A 374 -21.48 -12.95 -2.45
C GLN A 374 -21.49 -13.28 -0.95
N LEU A 375 -21.47 -14.58 -0.59
CA LEU A 375 -21.37 -14.96 0.83
C LEU A 375 -20.02 -14.59 1.41
N LEU A 376 -18.93 -14.87 0.69
CA LEU A 376 -17.58 -14.56 1.13
C LEU A 376 -17.37 -13.05 1.35
N SER A 377 -18.00 -12.17 0.56
CA SER A 377 -17.90 -10.71 0.75
C SER A 377 -18.48 -10.26 2.11
N LEU A 378 -19.46 -10.98 2.65
CA LEU A 378 -20.13 -10.66 3.91
C LEU A 378 -19.47 -11.27 5.15
N LYS A 379 -18.47 -12.13 4.99
CA LYS A 379 -17.79 -12.84 6.10
C LYS A 379 -17.39 -11.91 7.24
N GLN A 380 -16.74 -10.80 6.92
CA GLN A 380 -16.27 -9.84 7.92
C GLN A 380 -17.43 -9.12 8.61
N VAL A 381 -18.47 -8.73 7.86
CA VAL A 381 -19.65 -8.04 8.41
C VAL A 381 -20.38 -8.93 9.43
N ILE A 382 -20.57 -10.20 9.08
CA ILE A 382 -21.25 -11.17 9.95
C ILE A 382 -20.42 -11.49 11.20
N LYS A 383 -19.09 -11.63 11.05
CA LYS A 383 -18.18 -11.79 12.19
C LYS A 383 -18.30 -10.62 13.16
N GLU A 384 -18.35 -9.39 12.64
CA GLU A 384 -18.50 -8.19 13.49
C GLU A 384 -19.85 -8.12 14.19
N ILE A 385 -20.95 -8.51 13.52
CA ILE A 385 -22.27 -8.63 14.19
C ILE A 385 -22.15 -9.54 15.41
N GLY A 386 -21.47 -10.67 15.27
CA GLY A 386 -21.24 -11.61 16.37
C GLY A 386 -20.38 -11.04 17.50
N ILE A 387 -19.34 -10.25 17.18
CA ILE A 387 -18.47 -9.59 18.18
C ILE A 387 -19.24 -8.52 18.95
N TYR A 388 -20.02 -7.68 18.26
CA TYR A 388 -20.73 -6.55 18.86
C TYR A 388 -22.13 -6.91 19.36
N ARG A 389 -22.50 -8.20 19.38
CA ARG A 389 -23.88 -8.63 19.70
C ARG A 389 -24.40 -8.21 21.06
N PHE A 390 -23.51 -7.92 22.01
CA PHE A 390 -23.85 -7.52 23.37
C PHE A 390 -23.80 -5.99 23.57
N VAL A 391 -23.49 -5.22 22.52
CA VAL A 391 -23.58 -3.76 22.56
C VAL A 391 -25.06 -3.36 22.47
N SER A 392 -25.54 -2.60 23.46
CA SER A 392 -26.92 -2.14 23.49
C SER A 392 -27.19 -1.11 22.41
N GLU A 393 -28.19 -1.37 21.56
CA GLU A 393 -28.72 -0.44 20.57
C GLU A 393 -30.23 -0.32 20.75
N ASP A 394 -30.76 0.91 20.77
CA ASP A 394 -32.19 1.16 21.04
C ASP A 394 -33.07 1.00 19.79
N ALA A 395 -32.48 0.95 18.59
CA ALA A 395 -33.18 1.06 17.30
C ALA A 395 -33.00 -0.13 16.35
N ILE A 396 -32.56 -1.31 16.83
CA ILE A 396 -32.51 -2.51 15.98
C ILE A 396 -33.90 -3.15 15.92
N GLU A 397 -34.48 -3.18 14.73
CA GLU A 397 -35.75 -3.86 14.48
C GLU A 397 -35.55 -5.36 14.26
N THR A 398 -36.31 -6.20 14.98
CA THR A 398 -36.30 -7.66 14.79
C THR A 398 -36.54 -8.06 13.34
N LYS A 399 -37.43 -7.32 12.64
CA LYS A 399 -37.72 -7.52 11.22
C LYS A 399 -36.49 -7.39 10.33
N LEU A 400 -35.64 -6.39 10.58
CA LEU A 400 -34.40 -6.20 9.81
C LEU A 400 -33.44 -7.38 10.00
N MET A 401 -33.28 -7.84 11.24
CA MET A 401 -32.42 -8.99 11.54
C MET A 401 -32.92 -10.26 10.83
N LEU A 402 -34.21 -10.57 10.98
CA LEU A 402 -34.81 -11.75 10.34
C LEU A 402 -34.71 -11.67 8.81
N THR A 403 -34.95 -10.49 8.22
CA THR A 403 -34.81 -10.27 6.77
C THR A 403 -33.38 -10.52 6.29
N SER A 404 -32.37 -10.09 7.08
CA SER A 404 -30.97 -10.33 6.74
C SER A 404 -30.61 -11.82 6.76
N VAL A 405 -31.14 -12.58 7.73
CA VAL A 405 -30.96 -14.06 7.80
C VAL A 405 -31.62 -14.72 6.60
N LYS A 406 -32.89 -14.39 6.29
CA LYS A 406 -33.61 -14.95 5.13
C LYS A 406 -32.85 -14.71 3.82
N SER A 407 -32.34 -13.49 3.63
CA SER A 407 -31.56 -13.13 2.44
C SER A 407 -30.28 -13.95 2.34
N THR A 408 -29.57 -14.11 3.45
CA THR A 408 -28.31 -14.88 3.52
C THR A 408 -28.55 -16.36 3.27
N ILE A 409 -29.58 -16.96 3.88
CA ILE A 409 -29.97 -18.36 3.67
C ILE A 409 -30.36 -18.59 2.21
N LYS A 410 -31.11 -17.67 1.59
CA LYS A 410 -31.51 -17.79 0.19
C LYS A 410 -30.31 -17.88 -0.76
N VAL A 411 -29.27 -17.06 -0.54
CA VAL A 411 -28.04 -17.13 -1.33
C VAL A 411 -27.24 -18.39 -1.02
N PHE A 412 -27.21 -18.81 0.25
CA PHE A 412 -26.57 -20.07 0.64
C PHE A 412 -27.22 -21.30 0.02
N LEU A 413 -28.54 -21.40 -0.06
CA LEU A 413 -29.18 -22.52 -0.75
C LEU A 413 -28.88 -22.54 -2.25
N ALA A 414 -28.64 -21.38 -2.86
CA ALA A 414 -28.24 -21.26 -4.25
C ALA A 414 -26.80 -21.73 -4.53
N THR A 415 -25.96 -21.97 -3.51
CA THR A 415 -24.64 -22.61 -3.68
C THR A 415 -24.70 -24.14 -3.69
N GLU A 416 -25.89 -24.73 -3.57
CA GLU A 416 -26.11 -26.18 -3.46
C GLU A 416 -25.27 -26.83 -2.33
N PRO A 417 -25.44 -26.38 -1.07
CA PRO A 417 -24.61 -26.81 0.03
C PRO A 417 -24.85 -28.30 0.38
N ASN A 418 -23.77 -29.01 0.71
CA ASN A 418 -23.83 -30.41 1.11
C ASN A 418 -24.26 -30.55 2.58
N ILE A 419 -25.54 -30.31 2.86
CA ILE A 419 -26.16 -30.43 4.19
C ILE A 419 -27.35 -31.42 4.16
N PRO A 420 -27.75 -32.01 5.30
CA PRO A 420 -28.88 -32.93 5.34
C PRO A 420 -30.16 -32.29 4.81
N LYS A 421 -30.99 -33.04 4.07
CA LYS A 421 -32.25 -32.54 3.48
C LYS A 421 -33.20 -31.87 4.49
N LYS A 422 -33.18 -32.35 5.73
CA LYS A 422 -33.95 -31.76 6.83
C LYS A 422 -33.57 -30.29 7.09
N TYR A 423 -32.30 -29.92 6.91
CA TYR A 423 -31.80 -28.55 7.08
C TYR A 423 -32.28 -27.66 5.94
N ILE A 424 -32.16 -28.15 4.70
CA ILE A 424 -32.62 -27.44 3.51
C ILE A 424 -34.10 -27.11 3.67
N GLN A 425 -34.91 -28.10 4.05
CA GLN A 425 -36.35 -27.91 4.22
C GLN A 425 -36.68 -26.89 5.32
N LEU A 426 -35.97 -26.94 6.45
CA LEU A 426 -36.20 -25.99 7.55
C LEU A 426 -35.71 -24.57 7.21
N MET A 427 -34.68 -24.44 6.38
CA MET A 427 -34.21 -23.18 5.81
C MET A 427 -35.20 -22.61 4.77
N GLU A 428 -35.79 -23.45 3.93
CA GLU A 428 -36.85 -23.08 2.99
C GLU A 428 -38.12 -22.62 3.74
N ASP A 429 -38.55 -23.39 4.76
CA ASP A 429 -39.67 -23.04 5.63
C ASP A 429 -39.44 -21.67 6.32
N PHE A 430 -38.20 -21.37 6.72
CA PHE A 430 -37.85 -20.08 7.29
C PHE A 430 -37.98 -18.93 6.27
N ILE A 431 -37.54 -19.15 5.03
CA ILE A 431 -37.64 -18.16 3.94
C ILE A 431 -39.12 -17.85 3.65
N ASP A 432 -39.95 -18.89 3.52
CA ASP A 432 -41.35 -18.80 3.10
C ASP A 432 -42.32 -18.41 4.23
N CYS A 433 -41.88 -18.49 5.50
CA CYS A 433 -42.71 -18.09 6.63
C CYS A 433 -43.16 -16.61 6.51
N ASP A 434 -44.47 -16.38 6.53
CA ASP A 434 -45.05 -15.04 6.56
C ASP A 434 -44.63 -14.25 7.80
N SER A 435 -44.64 -12.92 7.68
CA SER A 435 -44.09 -11.91 8.62
C SER A 435 -44.69 -11.84 10.05
N GLY A 436 -45.29 -12.92 10.54
CA GLY A 436 -45.63 -13.10 11.95
C GLY A 436 -44.37 -13.40 12.78
N GLN A 437 -43.88 -12.39 13.49
CA GLN A 437 -42.60 -12.42 14.24
C GLN A 437 -42.38 -13.68 15.11
N PHE A 438 -43.44 -14.27 15.68
CA PHE A 438 -43.33 -15.43 16.57
C PHE A 438 -43.01 -16.75 15.86
N ASN A 439 -43.57 -16.99 14.67
CA ASN A 439 -43.28 -18.22 13.92
C ASN A 439 -41.86 -18.19 13.36
N GLU A 440 -41.45 -17.05 12.81
CA GLU A 440 -40.07 -16.84 12.33
C GLU A 440 -39.05 -17.07 13.45
N LEU A 441 -39.30 -16.56 14.66
CA LEU A 441 -38.42 -16.77 15.80
C LEU A 441 -38.37 -18.24 16.27
N THR A 442 -39.46 -18.99 16.13
CA THR A 442 -39.51 -20.41 16.48
C THR A 442 -38.64 -21.22 15.51
N ILE A 443 -38.80 -21.00 14.20
CA ILE A 443 -37.97 -21.67 13.19
C ILE A 443 -36.50 -21.26 13.34
N LEU A 444 -36.21 -19.98 13.65
CA LEU A 444 -34.84 -19.52 13.90
C LEU A 444 -34.21 -20.23 15.10
N LYS A 445 -34.98 -20.46 16.17
CA LYS A 445 -34.53 -21.23 17.34
C LYS A 445 -34.20 -22.67 16.94
N ASP A 446 -35.08 -23.31 16.17
CA ASP A 446 -34.89 -24.69 15.71
C ASP A 446 -33.64 -24.80 14.83
N LEU A 447 -33.39 -23.81 13.95
CA LEU A 447 -32.14 -23.70 13.18
C LEU A 447 -30.91 -23.62 14.11
N ASP A 448 -30.93 -22.76 15.13
CA ASP A 448 -29.82 -22.60 16.08
C ASP A 448 -29.54 -23.88 16.89
N GLU A 449 -30.58 -24.57 17.37
CA GLU A 449 -30.44 -25.84 18.11
C GLU A 449 -29.85 -26.95 17.23
N ILE A 450 -30.33 -27.05 15.98
CA ILE A 450 -29.86 -28.01 14.99
C ILE A 450 -28.39 -27.72 14.60
N ILE A 451 -28.02 -26.45 14.41
CA ILE A 451 -26.62 -26.07 14.13
C ILE A 451 -25.70 -26.46 15.29
N LYS A 452 -26.11 -26.25 16.55
CA LYS A 452 -25.33 -26.63 17.73
C LYS A 452 -25.05 -28.13 17.83
N GLN A 453 -25.98 -28.97 17.35
CA GLN A 453 -25.84 -30.43 17.42
C GLN A 453 -24.89 -30.98 16.35
N GLU A 454 -24.85 -30.39 15.15
CA GLU A 454 -24.07 -30.93 14.03
C GLU A 454 -22.72 -30.25 13.77
N GLU A 455 -22.42 -29.14 14.45
CA GLU A 455 -21.13 -28.42 14.32
C GLU A 455 -19.92 -29.32 14.66
N GLU A 456 -20.11 -30.37 15.46
CA GLU A 456 -19.07 -31.35 15.80
C GLU A 456 -18.89 -32.46 14.74
N THR A 457 -19.81 -32.58 13.77
CA THR A 457 -19.89 -33.72 12.85
C THR A 457 -19.74 -33.36 11.37
N LEU A 458 -20.01 -32.11 10.98
CA LEU A 458 -19.93 -31.65 9.61
C LEU A 458 -18.53 -31.16 9.24
N ASN A 459 -18.09 -31.44 8.02
CA ASN A 459 -16.92 -30.78 7.44
C ASN A 459 -17.37 -29.41 6.90
N ILE A 460 -17.33 -28.40 7.75
CA ILE A 460 -17.94 -27.08 7.52
C ILE A 460 -17.12 -26.32 6.47
N SER A 461 -17.72 -26.01 5.32
CA SER A 461 -17.09 -25.08 4.36
C SER A 461 -17.21 -23.64 4.85
N GLU A 462 -16.39 -22.74 4.31
CA GLU A 462 -16.38 -21.32 4.70
C GLU A 462 -17.77 -20.65 4.55
N SER A 463 -18.54 -21.01 3.52
CA SER A 463 -19.91 -20.52 3.32
C SER A 463 -20.87 -20.96 4.44
N HIS A 464 -20.67 -22.14 5.02
CA HIS A 464 -21.47 -22.64 6.15
C HIS A 464 -21.19 -21.83 7.41
N GLU A 465 -19.90 -21.57 7.72
CA GLU A 465 -19.51 -20.78 8.90
C GLU A 465 -20.17 -19.40 8.90
N ILE A 466 -20.24 -18.75 7.73
CA ILE A 466 -20.83 -17.42 7.55
C ILE A 466 -22.32 -17.45 7.91
N VAL A 467 -23.08 -18.37 7.32
CA VAL A 467 -24.54 -18.47 7.54
C VAL A 467 -24.85 -18.85 8.98
N PHE A 468 -24.15 -19.85 9.51
CA PHE A 468 -24.37 -20.35 10.88
C PHE A 468 -24.02 -19.30 11.93
N SER A 469 -22.93 -18.54 11.73
CA SER A 469 -22.56 -17.44 12.61
C SER A 469 -23.62 -16.34 12.63
N LEU A 470 -24.24 -16.03 11.49
CA LEU A 470 -25.32 -15.04 11.42
C LEU A 470 -26.56 -15.52 12.16
N ILE A 471 -27.01 -16.77 11.94
CA ILE A 471 -28.17 -17.37 12.61
C ILE A 471 -27.99 -17.31 14.14
N LYS A 472 -26.83 -17.78 14.65
CA LYS A 472 -26.49 -17.75 16.07
C LYS A 472 -26.51 -16.33 16.65
N SER A 473 -25.95 -15.38 15.90
CA SER A 473 -25.86 -13.99 16.34
C SER A 473 -27.24 -13.33 16.41
N VAL A 474 -28.10 -13.56 15.41
CA VAL A 474 -29.46 -13.03 15.39
C VAL A 474 -30.34 -13.66 16.46
N TRP A 475 -30.25 -14.97 16.67
CA TRP A 475 -30.97 -15.64 17.76
C TRP A 475 -30.58 -15.04 19.12
N SER A 476 -29.28 -14.88 19.38
CA SER A 476 -28.77 -14.23 20.60
C SER A 476 -29.30 -12.80 20.77
N TYR A 477 -29.37 -12.03 19.68
CA TYR A 477 -29.92 -10.67 19.68
C TYR A 477 -31.40 -10.63 20.04
N THR A 478 -32.20 -11.54 19.46
CA THR A 478 -33.64 -11.60 19.72
C THR A 478 -33.94 -11.90 21.18
N PHE A 479 -33.13 -12.76 21.80
CA PHE A 479 -33.18 -13.02 23.23
C PHE A 479 -32.88 -11.76 24.05
N MET A 480 -31.81 -11.02 23.74
CA MET A 480 -31.52 -9.76 24.46
C MET A 480 -32.64 -8.73 24.33
N ILE A 481 -33.21 -8.55 23.14
CA ILE A 481 -34.32 -7.61 22.92
C ILE A 481 -35.54 -8.01 23.76
N TYR A 482 -35.83 -9.31 23.86
CA TYR A 482 -36.89 -9.83 24.71
C TYR A 482 -36.66 -9.42 26.17
N PHE A 483 -35.49 -9.73 26.74
CA PHE A 483 -35.15 -9.40 28.14
C PHE A 483 -35.05 -7.91 28.44
N LYS A 484 -34.69 -7.08 27.44
CA LYS A 484 -34.67 -5.62 27.59
C LYS A 484 -36.08 -5.01 27.65
N LYS A 485 -37.08 -5.66 27.04
CA LYS A 485 -38.48 -5.21 27.06
C LYS A 485 -39.25 -5.69 28.29
N THR A 486 -38.81 -6.76 28.95
CA THR A 486 -39.45 -7.33 30.15
C THR A 486 -39.42 -6.43 31.41
N PRO A 487 -38.44 -5.55 31.70
CA PRO A 487 -38.33 -4.89 33.01
C PRO A 487 -39.33 -3.75 33.26
N ASN A 488 -39.91 -3.14 32.22
CA ASN A 488 -40.86 -2.03 32.39
C ASN A 488 -42.33 -2.47 32.55
N SER A 489 -42.64 -3.75 32.34
CA SER A 489 -44.00 -4.27 32.51
C SER A 489 -44.32 -4.72 33.93
N LEU A 490 -43.29 -4.94 34.77
CA LEU A 490 -43.45 -5.34 36.17
C LEU A 490 -43.46 -4.14 37.13
N SER A 491 -42.72 -3.08 36.82
CA SER A 491 -42.70 -1.84 37.63
C SER A 491 -43.93 -0.94 37.44
N GLN A 492 -44.65 -1.05 36.31
CA GLN A 492 -45.94 -0.33 36.11
C GLN A 492 -47.16 -1.06 36.69
N GLN A 493 -47.00 -2.31 37.16
CA GLN A 493 -48.06 -3.03 37.87
C GLN A 493 -48.01 -2.82 39.40
N GLU A 494 -46.88 -2.38 39.95
CA GLU A 494 -46.79 -2.03 41.38
C GLU A 494 -47.34 -0.62 41.68
N GLU A 495 -47.20 0.36 40.77
CA GLU A 495 -47.78 1.71 40.97
C GLU A 495 -49.31 1.78 40.81
N ASN A 496 -49.95 0.76 40.22
CA ASN A 496 -51.42 0.73 40.06
C ASN A 496 -52.16 -0.07 41.16
N ASN A 497 -51.43 -0.71 42.10
CA ASN A 497 -52.03 -1.44 43.21
C ASN A 497 -52.06 -0.64 44.53
N ASP A 498 -51.43 0.54 44.60
CA ASP A 498 -51.46 1.41 45.78
C ASP A 498 -52.53 2.54 45.72
N ILE A 499 -53.47 2.46 44.76
CA ILE A 499 -54.62 3.37 44.68
C ILE A 499 -55.91 2.54 44.69
N ILE A 500 -56.18 1.83 45.79
CA ILE A 500 -57.50 1.53 46.38
C ILE A 500 -57.19 0.93 47.77
N GLY A 501 -57.31 1.76 48.80
CA GLY A 501 -57.12 1.40 50.21
C GLY A 501 -57.50 2.57 51.10
#